data_AF-A0A8S2D2Z2-F1
#
_entry.id   AF-A0A8S2D2Z2-F1
#
_cell.length_a   1.000
_cell.length_b   1.000
_cell.length_c   1.000
_cell.angle_alpha   90.00
_cell.angle_beta   90.00
_cell.angle_gamma   90.00
#
_symmetry.space_group_name_H-M   'P 1'
#
loop_
_entity.id
_entity.type
_entity.pdbx_description
1 polymer ?
#
loop_
_entity_poly.entity_id
_entity_poly.type
_entity_poly.pdbx_seq_one_letter_code
_entity_poly.pdbx_strand_id
1 'polypeptide(L)'
;MTRRKPLVLAILDGYGLLPAGSTNAICVTTSPRIAGFMQSYPTAILKAAGEAVGLPAGQIGNSEVGHLVIGAGRIVMTGLSLINHEVLTNQIFLNLSFSESIN
;
A
#
# COMPACT_ATOMS: atom_id res chain seq x y z
N MET A 1 -28.68 -11.26 -25.74
CA MET A 1 -27.36 -10.74 -25.32
C MET A 1 -26.89 -11.54 -24.12
N THR A 2 -25.68 -12.10 -24.14
CA THR A 2 -25.11 -12.83 -22.99
C THR A 2 -24.74 -11.85 -21.88
N ARG A 3 -25.21 -12.10 -20.66
CA ARG A 3 -24.90 -11.26 -19.50
C ARG A 3 -23.42 -11.41 -19.16
N ARG A 4 -22.67 -10.30 -19.13
CA ARG A 4 -21.27 -10.30 -18.70
C ARG A 4 -21.19 -10.69 -17.21
N LYS A 5 -20.22 -11.54 -16.87
CA LYS A 5 -19.90 -11.85 -15.47
C LYS A 5 -18.97 -10.74 -14.95
N PRO A 6 -19.33 -10.01 -13.89
CA PRO A 6 -18.49 -8.94 -13.36
C PRO A 6 -17.26 -9.51 -12.65
N LEU A 7 -16.14 -8.80 -12.76
CA LEU A 7 -14.96 -8.97 -11.92
C LEU A 7 -14.86 -7.76 -11.01
N VAL A 8 -14.70 -7.98 -9.70
CA VAL A 8 -14.69 -6.92 -8.69
C VAL A 8 -13.42 -7.01 -7.87
N LEU A 9 -12.70 -5.89 -7.75
CA LEU A 9 -11.67 -5.67 -6.75
C LEU A 9 -12.30 -4.90 -5.59
N ALA A 10 -12.34 -5.50 -4.41
CA ALA A 10 -12.82 -4.86 -3.18
C ALA A 10 -11.65 -4.62 -2.23
N ILE A 11 -11.44 -3.37 -1.83
CA ILE A 11 -10.35 -2.95 -0.93
C ILE A 11 -10.95 -2.60 0.42
N LEU A 12 -10.53 -3.32 1.46
CA LEU A 12 -10.86 -3.01 2.84
C LEU A 12 -9.73 -2.15 3.42
N ASP A 13 -9.90 -0.82 3.36
CA ASP A 13 -8.85 0.11 3.79
C ASP A 13 -8.55 -0.05 5.29
N GLY A 14 -7.26 -0.08 5.64
CA GLY A 14 -6.79 -0.35 6.99
C GLY A 14 -7.01 -1.79 7.51
N TYR A 15 -7.43 -2.73 6.67
CA TYR A 15 -7.69 -4.11 7.08
C TYR A 15 -6.44 -5.00 6.96
N GLY A 16 -5.66 -5.07 8.04
CA GLY A 16 -4.45 -5.90 8.13
C GLY A 16 -4.67 -7.25 8.85
N LEU A 17 -3.70 -8.15 8.68
CA LEU A 17 -3.63 -9.40 9.45
C LEU A 17 -2.67 -9.22 10.63
N LEU A 18 -3.19 -9.41 11.84
CA LEU A 18 -2.44 -9.41 13.09
C LEU A 18 -2.88 -10.65 13.92
N PRO A 19 -2.01 -11.25 14.75
CA PRO A 19 -2.43 -12.27 15.70
C PRO A 19 -3.61 -11.79 16.58
N ALA A 20 -4.41 -12.74 17.07
CA ALA A 20 -5.51 -12.43 17.97
C ALA A 20 -4.98 -11.83 19.28
N GLY A 21 -5.60 -10.75 19.75
CA GLY A 21 -5.17 -10.04 20.96
C GLY A 21 -6.11 -8.89 21.30
N SER A 22 -5.96 -8.34 22.50
CA SER A 22 -6.83 -7.27 23.02
C SER A 22 -6.78 -5.97 22.23
N THR A 23 -5.72 -5.76 21.44
CA THR A 23 -5.53 -4.58 20.59
C THR A 23 -5.90 -4.82 19.12
N ASN A 24 -6.28 -6.06 18.76
CA ASN A 24 -6.66 -6.40 17.40
C ASN A 24 -8.18 -6.30 17.23
N ALA A 25 -8.64 -5.16 16.69
CA ALA A 25 -10.05 -4.98 16.34
C ALA A 25 -10.53 -5.95 15.24
N ILE A 26 -9.60 -6.45 14.42
CA ILE A 26 -9.81 -7.41 13.34
C ILE A 26 -9.48 -8.81 13.85
N CYS A 27 -10.31 -9.33 14.76
CA CYS A 27 -10.24 -10.71 15.19
C CYS A 27 -11.12 -11.59 14.30
N VAL A 28 -10.82 -12.89 14.24
CA VAL A 28 -11.61 -13.87 13.46
C VAL A 28 -13.11 -13.83 13.86
N THR A 29 -13.40 -13.51 15.12
CA THR A 29 -14.76 -13.37 15.65
C THR A 29 -15.49 -12.12 15.18
N THR A 30 -14.78 -11.04 14.82
CA THR A 30 -15.40 -9.78 14.38
C THR A 30 -15.69 -9.73 12.87
N SER A 31 -15.10 -10.64 12.07
CA SER A 31 -15.32 -10.69 10.62
C SER A 31 -15.53 -12.13 10.09
N PRO A 32 -16.65 -12.79 10.46
CA PRO A 32 -16.90 -14.19 10.09
C PRO A 32 -17.00 -14.42 8.58
N ARG A 33 -17.44 -13.41 7.80
CA ARG A 33 -17.52 -13.53 6.33
C ARG A 33 -16.14 -13.55 5.68
N ILE A 34 -15.23 -12.67 6.11
CA ILE A 34 -13.86 -12.65 5.59
C ILE A 34 -13.13 -13.93 5.97
N ALA A 35 -13.30 -14.39 7.21
CA ALA A 35 -12.78 -15.69 7.65
C ALA A 35 -13.30 -16.85 6.79
N GLY A 36 -14.60 -16.91 6.53
CA GLY A 36 -15.21 -17.93 5.66
C GLY A 36 -14.68 -17.91 4.23
N PHE A 37 -14.44 -16.72 3.66
CA PHE A 37 -13.82 -16.60 2.35
C PHE A 37 -12.38 -17.11 2.33
N MET A 38 -11.58 -16.75 3.34
CA MET A 38 -10.19 -17.22 3.43
C MET A 38 -10.08 -18.74 3.59
N GLN A 39 -11.07 -19.38 4.24
CA GLN A 39 -11.12 -20.83 4.40
C GLN A 39 -11.59 -21.57 3.13
N SER A 40 -12.48 -20.94 2.34
CA SER A 40 -13.16 -21.59 1.21
C SER A 40 -12.51 -21.32 -0.15
N TYR A 41 -11.69 -20.27 -0.26
CA TYR A 41 -11.10 -19.83 -1.53
C TYR A 41 -9.58 -19.65 -1.44
N PRO A 42 -8.85 -19.75 -2.56
CA PRO A 42 -7.41 -19.49 -2.59
C PRO A 42 -7.09 -18.11 -2.00
N THR A 43 -6.18 -18.09 -1.04
CA THR A 43 -5.83 -16.90 -0.26
C THR A 43 -4.32 -16.75 -0.20
N ALA A 44 -3.85 -15.51 -0.28
CA ALA A 44 -2.44 -15.15 -0.13
C ALA A 44 -2.30 -13.92 0.76
N ILE A 45 -1.15 -13.78 1.41
CA ILE A 45 -0.79 -12.63 2.24
C ILE A 45 0.23 -11.80 1.48
N LEU A 46 0.00 -10.49 1.38
CA LEU A 46 0.87 -9.56 0.67
C LEU A 46 1.52 -8.58 1.66
N LYS A 47 2.74 -8.14 1.34
CA LYS A 47 3.38 -7.01 2.04
C LYS A 47 2.81 -5.71 1.49
N ALA A 48 2.32 -4.84 2.37
CA ALA A 48 1.68 -3.57 2.01
C ALA A 48 2.40 -2.34 2.62
N ALA A 49 3.67 -2.50 3.02
CA ALA A 49 4.45 -1.48 3.71
C ALA A 49 5.95 -1.60 3.36
N GLY A 50 6.71 -0.54 3.65
CA GLY A 50 8.14 -0.46 3.37
C GLY A 50 8.50 -0.64 1.90
N GLU A 51 9.66 -1.24 1.65
CA GLU A 51 10.25 -1.36 0.31
C GLU A 51 9.37 -2.15 -0.67
N ALA A 52 8.53 -3.07 -0.16
CA ALA A 52 7.60 -3.85 -0.97
C ALA A 52 6.56 -2.99 -1.72
N VAL A 53 6.35 -1.75 -1.27
CA VAL A 53 5.45 -0.78 -1.90
C VAL A 53 6.15 0.53 -2.28
N GLY A 54 7.49 0.55 -2.27
CA GLY A 54 8.28 1.73 -2.67
C GLY A 54 8.47 2.77 -1.57
N LEU A 55 8.17 2.40 -0.31
CA LEU A 55 8.47 3.21 0.87
C LEU A 55 9.85 2.83 1.46
N PRO A 56 10.47 3.70 2.27
CA PRO A 56 11.66 3.37 3.05
C PRO A 56 11.44 2.16 3.96
N ALA A 57 12.52 1.44 4.26
CA ALA A 57 12.48 0.29 5.15
C ALA A 57 11.85 0.65 6.51
N GLY A 58 10.91 -0.19 6.98
CA GLY A 58 10.21 0.00 8.24
C GLY A 58 9.07 1.03 8.23
N GLN A 59 8.88 1.78 7.13
CA GLN A 59 7.79 2.73 7.06
C GLN A 59 6.45 2.03 6.86
N ILE A 60 5.46 2.45 7.66
CA ILE A 60 4.08 1.96 7.55
C ILE A 60 3.47 2.33 6.19
N GLY A 61 2.66 1.42 5.66
CA GLY A 61 1.86 1.67 4.47
C GLY A 61 0.77 2.71 4.73
N ASN A 62 0.20 3.24 3.65
CA ASN A 62 -0.93 4.16 3.69
C ASN A 62 -1.82 3.97 2.45
N SER A 63 -2.99 4.62 2.47
CA SER A 63 -3.99 4.48 1.40
C SER A 63 -3.48 4.96 0.03
N GLU A 64 -2.75 6.07 -0.03
CA GLU A 64 -2.25 6.65 -1.29
C GLU A 64 -1.27 5.70 -1.99
N VAL A 65 -0.22 5.27 -1.28
CA VAL A 65 0.78 4.34 -1.80
C VAL A 65 0.14 2.99 -2.14
N GLY A 66 -0.74 2.49 -1.28
CA GLY A 66 -1.44 1.22 -1.49
C GLY A 66 -2.27 1.22 -2.77
N HIS A 67 -3.14 2.22 -2.96
CA HIS A 67 -3.97 2.31 -4.16
C HIS A 67 -3.14 2.53 -5.41
N LEU A 68 -2.05 3.30 -5.32
CA LEU A 68 -1.17 3.54 -6.46
C LEU A 68 -0.48 2.25 -6.92
N VAL A 69 0.11 1.48 -6.00
CA VAL A 69 0.79 0.22 -6.33
C VAL A 69 -0.19 -0.81 -6.89
N ILE A 70 -1.40 -0.91 -6.31
CA ILE A 70 -2.46 -1.79 -6.80
C ILE A 70 -2.86 -1.41 -8.23
N GLY A 71 -3.12 -0.13 -8.49
CA GLY A 71 -3.52 0.36 -9.81
C GLY A 71 -2.40 0.28 -10.85
N ALA A 72 -1.14 0.47 -10.44
CA ALA A 72 0.02 0.43 -11.32
C ALA A 72 0.50 -0.99 -11.64
N GLY A 73 0.19 -1.98 -10.79
CA GLY A 73 0.67 -3.35 -10.94
C GLY A 73 2.20 -3.50 -10.79
N ARG A 74 2.86 -2.53 -10.14
CA ARG A 74 4.31 -2.51 -9.90
C ARG A 74 4.65 -1.63 -8.68
N ILE A 75 5.85 -1.79 -8.15
CA ILE A 75 6.39 -0.91 -7.11
C ILE A 75 6.53 0.51 -7.68
N VAL A 76 6.02 1.51 -6.95
CA VAL A 76 6.10 2.93 -7.33
C VAL A 76 6.77 3.71 -6.20
N MET A 77 7.88 4.38 -6.52
CA MET A 77 8.54 5.28 -5.58
C MET A 77 7.74 6.60 -5.50
N THR A 78 7.37 7.02 -4.30
CA THR A 78 6.49 8.18 -4.08
C THR A 78 7.01 9.08 -2.96
N GLY A 79 6.59 10.35 -2.99
CA GLY A 79 6.74 11.32 -1.90
C GLY A 79 8.12 11.31 -1.24
N LEU A 80 8.15 10.89 0.03
CA LEU A 80 9.36 10.86 0.85
C LEU A 80 10.49 10.03 0.23
N SER A 81 10.20 8.90 -0.43
CA SER A 81 11.23 8.09 -1.08
C SER A 81 11.89 8.82 -2.24
N LEU A 82 11.10 9.58 -3.02
CA LEU A 82 11.63 10.40 -4.12
C LEU A 82 12.50 11.53 -3.58
N ILE A 83 12.02 12.26 -2.58
CA ILE A 83 12.77 13.36 -1.97
C ILE A 83 14.07 12.84 -1.33
N ASN A 84 14.00 11.75 -0.56
CA ASN A 84 15.20 11.13 0.03
C ASN A 84 16.21 10.71 -1.03
N HIS A 85 15.75 10.12 -2.14
CA HIS A 85 16.63 9.77 -3.25
C HIS A 85 17.29 11.01 -3.86
N GLU A 86 16.54 12.10 -4.09
CA GLU A 86 17.08 13.35 -4.63
C GLU A 86 18.10 14.02 -3.70
N VAL A 87 17.84 14.00 -2.39
CA VAL A 87 18.78 14.51 -1.37
C VAL A 87 20.05 13.66 -1.35
N LEU A 88 19.93 12.34 -1.29
CA LEU A 88 21.08 11.43 -1.24
C LEU A 88 21.95 11.49 -2.50
N THR A 89 21.35 11.77 -3.65
CA THR A 89 22.05 11.87 -4.94
C THR A 89 22.49 13.30 -5.27
N ASN A 90 22.26 14.27 -4.37
CA ASN A 90 22.44 15.70 -4.61
C ASN A 90 21.69 16.24 -5.85
N GLN A 91 20.71 15.49 -6.37
CA GLN A 91 19.86 15.91 -7.49
C GLN A 91 18.90 17.03 -7.09
N ILE A 92 18.61 17.19 -5.79
CA ILE A 92 17.70 18.23 -5.29
C ILE A 92 18.14 19.65 -5.69
N PHE A 93 19.46 19.89 -5.82
CA PHE A 93 20.01 21.20 -6.22
C PHE A 93 19.89 21.47 -7.73
N LEU A 94 19.58 20.44 -8.53
CA LEU A 94 19.29 20.58 -9.96
C LEU A 94 17.81 20.91 -10.21
N ASN A 95 16.97 20.84 -9.18
CA ASN A 95 15.56 21.20 -9.28
C ASN A 95 15.43 22.73 -9.42
N LEU A 96 15.01 23.18 -10.60
CA LEU A 96 14.88 24.61 -10.91
C LEU A 96 13.98 25.34 -9.90
N SER A 97 12.82 24.77 -9.57
CA SER A 97 11.88 25.39 -8.63
C SER A 97 12.49 25.56 -7.24
N PHE A 98 13.25 24.57 -6.79
CA PHE A 98 13.95 24.63 -5.51
C PHE A 98 15.04 25.71 -5.51
N SER A 99 15.88 25.71 -6.54
CA SER A 99 16.96 26.69 -6.69
C SER A 99 16.45 28.13 -6.86
N GLU A 100 15.35 28.34 -7.57
CA GLU A 100 14.70 29.64 -7.71
C GLU A 100 14.14 30.15 -6.38
N SER A 101 13.63 29.26 -5.51
CA SER A 101 13.06 29.67 -4.22
C SER A 101 14.07 30.14 -3.17
N ILE A 102 15.36 29.82 -3.37
CA ILE A 102 16.46 30.18 -2.47
C ILE A 102 17.11 31.52 -2.88
N ASN A 103 16.91 31.96 -4.14
CA ASN A 103 17.43 33.22 -4.67
C ASN A 103 16.42 34.37 -4.52
#